data_AF-A0A147BAM6-F1
#
_entry.id   AF-A0A147BAM6-F1
#
_cell.length_a   1.000
_cell.length_b   1.000
_cell.length_c   1.000
_cell.angle_alpha   90.00
_cell.angle_beta   90.00
_cell.angle_gamma   90.00
#
_symmetry.space_group_name_H-M   'P 1'
#
loop_
_entity.id
_entity.type
_entity.pdbx_description
1 polymer ?
#
loop_
_entity_poly.entity_id
_entity_poly.type
_entity_poly.pdbx_seq_one_letter_code
_entity_poly.pdbx_strand_id
1 'polypeptide(L)'
;KAEDKNSTRRLAAKFNSLSRPDGSVMLSRGETVVQAGVYGPIEVRQNREIPEKATIEVFFRNKSGRQSCADRLHEKVIRSALETVMLVALHPRSSISVTIQELHNDGGMLACCINAAYLCAMDAAIATRCQVAAVHAAVMPDGTIQLDPTLDQEKEATACCTFAFEN
;
A
#
# COMPACT_ATOMS: atom_id res chain seq x y z
N LYS A 1 -23.59 -22.02 8.09
CA LYS A 1 -23.37 -20.68 8.66
C LYS A 1 -22.98 -19.79 7.49
N ALA A 2 -23.87 -18.92 7.04
CA ALA A 2 -23.60 -18.02 5.93
C ALA A 2 -22.55 -17.01 6.44
N GLU A 3 -21.32 -17.11 5.94
CA GLU A 3 -20.39 -15.99 6.04
C GLU A 3 -21.03 -14.84 5.25
N ASP A 4 -21.22 -13.70 5.91
CA ASP A 4 -21.76 -12.50 5.28
C ASP A 4 -20.95 -12.22 4.01
N LYS A 5 -21.63 -12.22 2.85
CA LYS A 5 -21.02 -12.12 1.51
C LYS A 5 -20.22 -10.82 1.27
N ASN A 6 -20.22 -9.91 2.25
CA ASN A 6 -19.50 -8.63 2.26
C ASN A 6 -18.49 -8.51 3.41
N SER A 7 -18.21 -9.58 4.16
CA SER A 7 -17.25 -9.53 5.27
C SER A 7 -15.82 -9.56 4.73
N THR A 8 -15.07 -8.50 4.97
CA THR A 8 -13.64 -8.45 4.72
C THR A 8 -12.89 -9.34 5.71
N ARG A 9 -11.71 -9.83 5.32
CA ARG A 9 -10.87 -10.65 6.23
C ARG A 9 -10.43 -9.83 7.44
N ARG A 10 -10.10 -10.54 8.53
CA ARG A 10 -9.57 -9.89 9.74
C ARG A 10 -8.33 -9.07 9.40
N LEU A 11 -8.39 -7.78 9.73
CA LEU A 11 -7.29 -6.85 9.57
C LEU A 11 -6.57 -6.70 10.92
N ALA A 12 -5.25 -6.85 10.90
CA ALA A 12 -4.37 -6.66 12.04
C ALA A 12 -3.19 -5.78 11.62
N ALA A 13 -2.99 -4.67 12.30
CA ALA A 13 -1.85 -3.78 12.08
C ALA A 13 -0.98 -3.75 13.32
N LYS A 14 0.34 -3.86 13.13
CA LYS A 14 1.34 -3.67 14.19
C LYS A 14 2.28 -2.54 13.78
N PHE A 15 2.21 -1.45 14.53
CA PHE A 15 3.05 -0.27 14.34
C PHE A 15 4.42 -0.46 15.01
N ASN A 16 5.40 0.33 14.57
CA ASN A 16 6.77 0.36 15.07
C ASN A 16 7.43 -1.04 15.12
N SER A 17 7.31 -1.80 14.02
CA SER A 17 7.89 -3.14 13.91
C SER A 17 9.39 -3.14 13.58
N LEU A 18 9.91 -2.03 13.04
CA LEU A 18 11.30 -1.85 12.65
C LEU A 18 11.91 -0.67 13.43
N SER A 19 13.17 -0.82 13.88
CA SER A 19 13.84 0.18 14.72
C SER A 19 14.62 1.26 13.97
N ARG A 20 14.72 1.15 12.64
CA ARG A 20 15.53 2.04 11.79
C ARG A 20 14.72 3.05 10.98
N PRO A 21 13.60 2.68 10.35
CA PRO A 21 12.74 3.64 9.66
C PRO A 21 12.07 4.59 10.66
N ASP A 22 11.71 5.79 10.19
CA ASP A 22 10.99 6.78 11.00
C ASP A 22 9.56 6.35 11.31
N GLY A 23 8.94 5.62 10.38
CA GLY A 23 7.68 4.92 10.60
C GLY A 23 7.75 3.50 10.06
N SER A 24 7.12 2.56 10.76
CA SER A 24 7.04 1.18 10.28
C SER A 24 5.73 0.52 10.67
N VAL A 25 5.18 -0.27 9.75
CA VAL A 25 3.94 -1.00 10.01
C VAL A 25 3.97 -2.36 9.35
N MET A 26 3.57 -3.36 10.11
CA MET A 26 3.23 -4.68 9.61
C MET A 26 1.72 -4.79 9.53
N LEU A 27 1.19 -4.93 8.31
CA LEU A 27 -0.24 -5.10 8.08
C LEU A 27 -0.51 -6.54 7.64
N SER A 28 -1.46 -7.18 8.32
CA SER A 28 -1.98 -8.50 8.00
C SER A 28 -3.47 -8.36 7.68
N ARG A 29 -3.85 -8.88 6.51
CA ARG A 29 -5.24 -8.96 6.05
C ARG A 29 -5.52 -10.43 5.72
N GLY A 30 -6.06 -11.16 6.70
CA GLY A 30 -6.08 -12.62 6.64
C GLY A 30 -4.65 -13.18 6.59
N GLU A 31 -4.35 -14.00 5.59
CA GLU A 31 -3.01 -14.58 5.39
C GLU A 31 -2.06 -13.65 4.64
N THR A 32 -2.56 -12.64 3.91
CA THR A 32 -1.71 -11.65 3.23
C THR A 32 -1.05 -10.74 4.27
N VAL A 33 0.28 -10.75 4.32
CA VAL A 33 1.08 -9.95 5.25
C VAL A 33 2.10 -9.12 4.49
N VAL A 34 2.08 -7.81 4.76
CA VAL A 34 2.96 -6.81 4.15
C VAL A 34 3.65 -6.03 5.26
N GLN A 35 4.93 -5.77 5.07
CA GLN A 35 5.73 -4.89 5.92
C GLN A 35 6.04 -3.62 5.16
N ALA A 36 5.64 -2.48 5.67
CA ALA A 36 6.01 -1.17 5.13
C ALA A 36 6.95 -0.45 6.11
N GLY A 37 7.85 0.36 5.55
CA GLY A 37 8.75 1.25 6.26
C GLY A 37 8.85 2.56 5.52
N VAL A 38 8.68 3.66 6.23
CA VAL A 38 8.80 5.01 5.70
C VAL A 38 10.04 5.64 6.29
N TYR A 39 10.85 6.18 5.41
CA TYR A 39 11.92 7.09 5.75
C TYR A 39 11.38 8.48 5.47
N GLY A 40 11.42 9.31 6.51
CA GLY A 40 10.84 10.63 6.56
C GLY A 40 11.43 11.59 5.53
N PRO A 41 11.11 12.88 5.64
CA PRO A 41 11.63 13.88 4.72
C PRO A 41 13.15 13.98 4.83
N ILE A 42 13.85 13.29 3.92
CA ILE A 42 15.30 13.32 3.76
C ILE A 42 15.64 14.38 2.71
N GLU A 43 16.77 15.05 2.89
CA GLU A 43 17.27 16.04 1.94
C GLU A 43 17.54 15.39 0.57
N VAL A 44 16.98 15.98 -0.49
CA VAL A 44 17.06 15.40 -1.84
C VAL A 44 18.38 15.80 -2.49
N ARG A 45 18.95 14.88 -3.28
CA ARG A 45 20.05 15.24 -4.18
C ARG A 45 19.55 16.24 -5.22
N GLN A 46 20.34 17.29 -5.52
CA GLN A 46 19.99 18.37 -6.46
C GLN A 46 19.35 17.91 -7.79
N ASN A 47 19.72 16.73 -8.30
CA ASN A 47 19.17 16.19 -9.55
C ASN A 47 17.71 15.71 -9.49
N ARG A 48 17.15 15.48 -8.28
CA ARG A 48 15.76 15.05 -8.06
C ARG A 48 14.98 16.04 -7.23
N GLU A 49 15.55 17.21 -6.99
CA GLU A 49 14.94 18.24 -6.17
C GLU A 49 13.83 18.94 -6.97
N ILE A 50 12.62 18.90 -6.44
CA ILE A 50 11.51 19.70 -6.92
C ILE A 50 11.36 20.87 -5.94
N PRO A 51 11.62 22.12 -6.36
CA PRO A 51 11.62 23.27 -5.45
C PRO A 51 10.27 23.49 -4.77
N GLU A 52 9.18 23.14 -5.45
CA GLU A 52 7.81 23.42 -5.03
C GLU A 52 7.14 22.26 -4.25
N LYS A 53 7.72 21.05 -4.29
CA LYS A 53 7.06 19.82 -3.82
C LYS A 53 8.05 18.81 -3.26
N ALA A 54 7.68 18.08 -2.22
CA ALA A 54 8.41 16.87 -1.83
C ALA A 54 8.36 15.79 -2.94
N THR A 55 9.42 15.00 -3.05
CA THR A 55 9.45 13.86 -3.97
C THR A 55 9.05 12.59 -3.21
N ILE A 56 8.11 11.80 -3.74
CA ILE A 56 7.71 10.53 -3.11
C ILE A 56 8.34 9.38 -3.91
N GLU A 57 9.24 8.66 -3.25
CA GLU A 57 9.83 7.44 -3.79
C GLU A 57 9.14 6.24 -3.15
N VAL A 58 8.68 5.30 -3.98
CA VAL A 58 8.07 4.05 -3.53
C VAL A 58 8.88 2.90 -4.08
N PHE A 59 9.29 2.00 -3.20
CA PHE A 59 10.03 0.78 -3.52
C PHE A 59 9.20 -0.42 -3.08
N PHE A 60 8.84 -1.28 -4.02
CA PHE A 60 8.13 -2.52 -3.75
C PHE A 60 9.10 -3.69 -3.94
N ARG A 61 9.15 -4.57 -2.95
CA ARG A 61 10.00 -5.75 -2.94
C ARG A 61 9.13 -6.98 -2.73
N ASN A 62 9.08 -7.81 -3.77
CA ASN A 62 8.47 -9.14 -3.69
C ASN A 62 9.39 -10.09 -2.89
N LYS A 63 8.82 -11.15 -2.31
CA LYS A 63 9.53 -12.23 -1.60
C LYS A 63 10.62 -12.90 -2.44
N SER A 64 10.44 -12.96 -3.76
CA SER A 64 11.40 -13.57 -4.69
C SER A 64 12.65 -12.71 -4.96
N GLY A 65 12.73 -11.49 -4.41
CA GLY A 65 13.90 -10.60 -4.47
C GLY A 65 14.21 -9.96 -5.83
N ARG A 66 13.74 -10.54 -6.94
CA ARG A 66 13.86 -9.99 -8.29
C ARG A 66 12.68 -9.08 -8.58
N GLN A 67 12.97 -7.82 -8.93
CA GLN A 67 11.95 -6.86 -9.34
C GLN A 67 11.43 -7.22 -10.73
N SER A 68 10.12 -7.48 -10.82
CA SER A 68 9.41 -7.72 -12.08
C SER A 68 8.84 -6.41 -12.65
N CYS A 69 8.43 -6.43 -13.93
CA CYS A 69 7.69 -5.32 -14.53
C CYS A 69 6.36 -5.05 -13.79
N ALA A 70 5.72 -6.09 -13.28
CA ALA A 70 4.49 -5.98 -12.48
C ALA A 70 4.74 -5.23 -11.17
N ASP A 71 5.86 -5.51 -10.49
CA ASP A 71 6.26 -4.81 -9.27
C ASP A 71 6.44 -3.32 -9.53
N ARG A 72 7.08 -2.96 -10.65
CA ARG A 72 7.25 -1.56 -11.05
C ARG A 72 5.92 -0.87 -11.37
N LEU A 73 4.91 -1.61 -11.84
CA LEU A 73 3.56 -1.08 -12.00
C LEU A 73 2.92 -0.81 -10.63
N HIS A 74 3.03 -1.75 -9.69
CA HIS A 74 2.55 -1.57 -8.32
C HIS A 74 3.20 -0.36 -7.64
N GLU A 75 4.52 -0.19 -7.76
CA GLU A 75 5.24 0.99 -7.26
C GLU A 75 4.66 2.30 -7.80
N LYS A 76 4.38 2.36 -9.11
CA LYS A 76 3.79 3.56 -9.74
C LYS A 76 2.38 3.84 -9.24
N VAL A 77 1.54 2.81 -9.11
CA VAL A 77 0.17 2.95 -8.62
C VAL A 77 0.16 3.44 -7.18
N ILE A 78 0.99 2.83 -6.31
CA ILE A 78 1.11 3.22 -4.90
C ILE A 78 1.68 4.64 -4.79
N ARG A 79 2.69 4.98 -5.59
CA ARG A 79 3.23 6.35 -5.64
C ARG A 79 2.16 7.36 -6.01
N SER A 80 1.41 7.10 -7.09
CA SER A 80 0.33 7.99 -7.52
C SER A 80 -0.75 8.15 -6.44
N ALA A 81 -1.08 7.09 -5.71
CA ALA A 81 -2.03 7.15 -4.62
C ALA A 81 -1.49 7.92 -3.40
N LEU A 82 -0.20 7.82 -3.09
CA LEU A 82 0.40 8.58 -1.98
C LEU A 82 0.60 10.05 -2.34
N GLU A 83 0.92 10.37 -3.59
CA GLU A 83 1.06 11.75 -4.08
C GLU A 83 -0.25 12.54 -3.97
N THR A 84 -1.41 11.91 -4.13
CA THR A 84 -2.71 12.56 -3.96
C THR A 84 -3.08 12.78 -2.49
N VAL A 85 -2.61 11.90 -1.60
CA VAL A 85 -2.99 11.87 -0.18
C VAL A 85 -2.06 12.72 0.69
N MET A 86 -0.76 12.70 0.39
CA MET A 86 0.24 13.44 1.15
C MET A 86 0.19 14.93 0.80
N LEU A 87 0.36 15.79 1.80
CA LEU A 87 0.51 17.24 1.59
C LEU A 87 1.96 17.55 1.22
N VAL A 88 2.30 17.19 -0.01
CA VAL A 88 3.63 17.31 -0.62
C VAL A 88 4.16 18.76 -0.63
N ALA A 89 3.27 19.75 -0.55
CA ALA A 89 3.61 21.18 -0.55
C ALA A 89 4.15 21.70 0.80
N LEU A 90 3.94 20.98 1.91
CA LEU A 90 4.41 21.41 3.24
C LEU A 90 5.92 21.20 3.45
N HIS A 91 6.55 20.36 2.64
CA HIS A 91 7.96 20.00 2.75
C HIS A 91 8.71 20.26 1.42
N PRO A 92 8.94 21.52 1.04
CA PRO A 92 9.71 21.83 -0.16
C PRO A 92 11.13 21.26 -0.04
N ARG A 93 11.69 20.77 -1.16
CA ARG A 93 13.06 20.22 -1.23
C ARG A 93 13.32 18.99 -0.33
N SER A 94 12.28 18.24 -0.02
CA SER A 94 12.37 16.99 0.76
C SER A 94 12.00 15.78 -0.09
N SER A 95 12.52 14.60 0.26
CA SER A 95 12.13 13.33 -0.34
C SER A 95 11.65 12.37 0.74
N ILE A 96 10.51 11.74 0.51
CA ILE A 96 9.94 10.72 1.38
C ILE A 96 10.10 9.40 0.65
N SER A 97 10.75 8.43 1.30
CA SER A 97 10.97 7.12 0.72
C SER A 97 10.16 6.06 1.46
N VAL A 98 9.24 5.43 0.74
CA VAL A 98 8.36 4.37 1.23
C VAL A 98 8.84 3.05 0.68
N THR A 99 9.29 2.16 1.55
CA THR A 99 9.68 0.80 1.18
C THR A 99 8.62 -0.18 1.66
N ILE A 100 8.12 -1.02 0.75
CA ILE A 100 7.10 -2.02 0.99
C ILE A 100 7.69 -3.38 0.64
N GLN A 101 7.62 -4.30 1.59
CA GLN A 101 8.11 -5.67 1.49
C GLN A 101 6.94 -6.64 1.65
N GLU A 102 6.77 -7.49 0.65
CA GLU A 102 5.87 -8.64 0.71
C GLU A 102 6.47 -9.73 1.60
N LEU A 103 5.71 -10.18 2.61
CA LEU A 103 6.08 -11.32 3.45
C LEU A 103 5.28 -12.57 3.06
N HIS A 104 3.97 -12.41 2.92
CA HIS A 104 3.05 -13.45 2.50
C HIS A 104 1.94 -12.84 1.64
N ASN A 105 1.52 -13.56 0.61
CA ASN A 105 0.52 -13.08 -0.34
C ASN A 105 -0.52 -14.17 -0.61
N ASP A 106 -1.72 -13.91 -0.12
CA ASP A 106 -2.93 -14.73 -0.29
C ASP A 106 -4.05 -13.88 -0.93
N GLY A 107 -3.68 -13.07 -1.93
CA GLY A 107 -4.59 -12.22 -2.70
C GLY A 107 -4.73 -10.79 -2.15
N GLY A 108 -5.18 -9.88 -3.00
CA GLY A 108 -5.44 -8.47 -2.63
C GLY A 108 -4.18 -7.67 -2.27
N MET A 109 -3.01 -8.06 -2.80
CA MET A 109 -1.71 -7.48 -2.43
C MET A 109 -1.65 -5.96 -2.58
N LEU A 110 -2.16 -5.44 -3.70
CA LEU A 110 -2.19 -4.00 -3.98
C LEU A 110 -2.96 -3.20 -2.93
N ALA A 111 -4.15 -3.67 -2.56
CA ALA A 111 -4.97 -3.02 -1.54
C ALA A 111 -4.26 -3.02 -0.19
N CYS A 112 -3.64 -4.15 0.19
CA CYS A 112 -2.86 -4.25 1.41
C CYS A 112 -1.66 -3.28 1.41
N CYS A 113 -0.96 -3.16 0.28
CA CYS A 113 0.18 -2.25 0.14
C CYS A 113 -0.21 -0.78 0.31
N ILE A 114 -1.31 -0.33 -0.32
CA ILE A 114 -1.78 1.06 -0.20
C ILE A 114 -2.15 1.37 1.25
N ASN A 115 -2.90 0.48 1.90
CA ASN A 115 -3.27 0.63 3.30
C ASN A 115 -2.04 0.64 4.22
N ALA A 116 -1.09 -0.27 4.02
CA ALA A 116 0.14 -0.33 4.78
C ALA A 116 0.99 0.94 4.59
N ALA A 117 1.12 1.42 3.36
CA ALA A 117 1.86 2.64 3.07
C ALA A 117 1.23 3.87 3.73
N TYR A 118 -0.11 3.98 3.72
CA TYR A 118 -0.83 5.04 4.40
C TYR A 118 -0.63 5.00 5.92
N LEU A 119 -0.83 3.84 6.54
CA LEU A 119 -0.61 3.67 7.98
C LEU A 119 0.83 3.96 8.39
N CYS A 120 1.80 3.59 7.55
CA CYS A 120 3.21 3.87 7.77
C CYS A 120 3.51 5.37 7.70
N ALA A 121 2.88 6.09 6.77
CA ALA A 121 2.99 7.53 6.66
C ALA A 121 2.41 8.26 7.88
N MET A 122 1.31 7.74 8.44
CA MET A 122 0.76 8.26 9.70
C MET A 122 1.69 8.03 10.88
N ASP A 123 2.31 6.85 10.98
CA ASP A 123 3.29 6.50 12.03
C ASP A 123 4.55 7.38 11.94
N ALA A 124 5.03 7.66 10.72
CA ALA A 124 6.13 8.58 10.43
C ALA A 124 5.75 10.07 10.60
N ALA A 125 4.54 10.38 11.09
CA ALA A 125 4.01 11.74 11.28
C ALA A 125 4.06 12.63 10.02
N ILE A 126 3.88 12.04 8.83
CA ILE A 126 3.82 12.79 7.57
C ILE A 126 2.44 13.44 7.41
N ALA A 127 2.43 14.71 7.02
CA ALA A 127 1.19 15.44 6.78
C ALA A 127 0.39 14.81 5.62
N THR A 128 -0.82 14.32 5.93
CA THR A 128 -1.77 13.78 4.96
C THR A 128 -3.02 14.64 4.93
N ARG A 129 -3.63 14.80 3.75
CA ARG A 129 -4.83 15.60 3.53
C ARG A 129 -6.11 14.83 3.90
N CYS A 130 -6.16 13.56 3.52
CA CYS A 130 -7.32 12.69 3.64
C CYS A 130 -6.90 11.31 4.16
N GLN A 131 -7.89 10.53 4.58
CA GLN A 131 -7.68 9.13 4.94
C GLN A 131 -7.88 8.26 3.71
N VAL A 132 -7.04 7.24 3.53
CA VAL A 132 -7.21 6.28 2.43
C VAL A 132 -7.43 4.88 2.92
N ALA A 133 -8.44 4.23 2.33
CA ALA A 133 -8.73 2.83 2.50
C ALA A 133 -8.83 2.17 1.12
N ALA A 134 -8.01 1.15 0.89
CA ALA A 134 -8.06 0.33 -0.30
C ALA A 134 -8.70 -1.04 -0.02
N VAL A 135 -9.51 -1.49 -0.96
CA VAL A 135 -10.17 -2.80 -0.96
C VAL A 135 -9.98 -3.48 -2.29
N HIS A 136 -9.85 -4.80 -2.26
CA HIS A 136 -9.79 -5.61 -3.46
C HIS A 136 -11.10 -6.36 -3.63
N ALA A 137 -11.63 -6.39 -4.84
CA ALA A 137 -12.89 -7.08 -5.16
C ALA A 137 -12.69 -7.94 -6.40
N ALA A 138 -13.22 -9.16 -6.35
CA ALA A 138 -13.32 -10.05 -7.51
C ALA A 138 -14.77 -10.24 -7.91
N VAL A 139 -14.98 -10.32 -9.23
CA VAL A 139 -16.25 -10.73 -9.82
C VAL A 139 -16.14 -12.20 -10.18
N MET A 140 -16.93 -13.01 -9.51
CA MET A 140 -17.01 -14.45 -9.74
C MET A 140 -17.75 -14.77 -11.05
N PRO A 141 -17.56 -15.97 -11.62
CA PRO A 141 -18.24 -16.38 -12.86
C PRO A 141 -19.77 -16.39 -12.75
N ASP A 142 -20.31 -16.52 -11.55
CA ASP A 142 -21.76 -16.45 -11.26
C ASP A 142 -22.30 -15.00 -11.20
N GLY A 143 -21.44 -14.01 -11.44
CA GLY A 143 -21.76 -12.58 -11.39
C GLY A 143 -21.80 -12.01 -9.97
N THR A 144 -21.44 -12.79 -8.94
CA THR A 144 -21.36 -12.28 -7.57
C THR A 144 -20.06 -11.50 -7.35
N ILE A 145 -20.15 -10.40 -6.61
CA ILE A 145 -18.99 -9.60 -6.22
C ILE A 145 -18.56 -10.08 -4.85
N GLN A 146 -17.30 -10.52 -4.74
CA GLN A 146 -16.69 -10.90 -3.48
C GLN A 146 -15.62 -9.88 -3.10
N LEU A 147 -15.74 -9.33 -1.89
CA LEU A 147 -14.74 -8.45 -1.30
C LEU A 147 -13.62 -9.27 -0.66
N ASP A 148 -12.37 -8.85 -0.83
CA ASP A 148 -11.15 -9.53 -0.38
C ASP A 148 -11.06 -11.03 -0.78
N PRO A 149 -11.04 -11.35 -2.08
CA PRO A 149 -10.89 -12.72 -2.58
C PRO A 149 -9.52 -13.31 -2.23
N THR A 150 -9.46 -14.62 -1.90
CA THR A 150 -8.20 -15.36 -1.70
C THR A 150 -7.47 -15.51 -3.02
N LEU A 151 -6.19 -15.91 -2.98
CA LEU A 151 -5.41 -16.09 -4.20
C LEU A 151 -6.03 -17.17 -5.13
N ASP A 152 -6.69 -18.17 -4.57
CA ASP A 152 -7.40 -19.18 -5.34
C ASP A 152 -8.70 -18.65 -5.95
N GLN A 153 -9.44 -17.85 -5.20
CA GLN A 153 -10.63 -17.14 -5.69
C GLN A 153 -10.29 -16.10 -6.77
N GLU A 154 -9.13 -15.44 -6.66
CA GLU A 154 -8.64 -14.48 -7.66
C GLU A 154 -8.33 -15.16 -9.01
N LYS A 155 -7.89 -16.43 -9.00
CA LYS A 155 -7.65 -17.21 -10.22
C LYS A 155 -8.95 -17.69 -10.88
N GLU A 156 -9.96 -18.01 -10.07
CA GLU A 156 -11.27 -18.44 -10.55
C GLU A 156 -12.15 -17.27 -10.99
N ALA A 157 -11.85 -16.06 -10.51
CA ALA A 157 -12.58 -14.85 -10.83
C ALA A 157 -12.50 -14.51 -12.32
N THR A 158 -13.60 -13.95 -12.83
CA THR A 158 -13.66 -13.42 -14.20
C THR A 158 -12.95 -12.08 -14.31
N ALA A 159 -13.01 -11.26 -13.25
CA ALA A 159 -12.35 -9.98 -13.19
C ALA A 159 -11.97 -9.62 -11.75
N CYS A 160 -10.84 -8.94 -11.59
CA CYS A 160 -10.38 -8.44 -10.30
C CYS A 160 -10.17 -6.92 -10.39
N CYS A 161 -10.63 -6.20 -9.38
CA CYS A 161 -10.56 -4.75 -9.31
C CYS A 161 -10.06 -4.32 -7.93
N THR A 162 -9.14 -3.35 -7.92
CA THR A 162 -8.68 -2.73 -6.68
C THR A 162 -9.19 -1.31 -6.63
N PHE A 163 -9.87 -0.95 -5.55
CA PHE A 163 -10.42 0.38 -5.33
C PHE A 163 -9.71 1.02 -4.15
N ALA A 164 -9.27 2.27 -4.31
CA ALA A 164 -8.76 3.10 -3.22
C ALA A 164 -9.73 4.26 -3.03
N PHE A 165 -10.28 4.37 -1.81
CA PHE A 165 -11.21 5.42 -1.43
C PHE A 165 -10.49 6.45 -0.57
N GLU A 166 -10.73 7.72 -0.85
CA GLU A 166 -10.34 8.85 -0.01
C GLU A 166 -11.56 9.35 0.79
N ASN A 167 -11.34 9.72 2.05
CA ASN A 167 -12.36 10.28 2.95
C ASN A 167 -11.83 11.52 3.67
#